data_AF-A0AAP3E7K3-F1
#
_entry.id   AF-A0AAP3E7K3-F1
#
_cell.length_a   1.000
_cell.length_b   1.000
_cell.length_c   1.000
_cell.angle_alpha   90.00
_cell.angle_beta   90.00
_cell.angle_gamma   90.00
#
_symmetry.space_group_name_H-M   'P 1'
#
loop_
_entity.id
_entity.type
_entity.pdbx_description
1 polymer ?
#
loop_
_entity_poly.entity_id
_entity_poly.type
_entity_poly.pdbx_seq_one_letter_code
_entity_poly.pdbx_strand_id
1 'polypeptide(L)'
;MTDSRSSRDEGVDQPVHSQDTGQPTLTVDGLAAYLECPRKFQFAHERSLRTPPDDTAVDRLELLRIAICDGLRWAATTDDAAPDDPEQLIRRMQDRLRTLWEGHSERFHSAVQRRHERRVMEATIEAYVDHCGIDHLEGITSLSTQSTARELIGPTLPVATTVQIGHNVPDEEQSAPDHRSTARLTAEIDYATVDGSTIVGVKLLPTPAHLGLLRYRNRWDGDVEQEFRDHFDSESETFDPGLVSSLFEISVVLGGLRTLRDQLNLDSVRTCRYVQVPLLDRQDRTVNRFRDQISVDIESIDLTDRYLDHHTFGLTHEHRNRTVDDRLQTIAGRAIDAEYEPVPWELIRRESCSDCPYSVCCSDYIEGEVRFDGK
;
A
#
# COMPACT_ATOMS: atom_id res chain seq x y z
N MET A 1 22.60 36.05 51.00
CA MET A 1 23.74 35.62 50.17
C MET A 1 23.60 34.13 49.97
N THR A 2 22.54 33.67 49.28
CA THR A 2 22.43 33.46 47.82
C THR A 2 23.57 32.62 47.27
N ASP A 3 23.33 31.32 47.18
CA ASP A 3 24.04 30.44 46.26
C ASP A 3 23.00 29.79 45.32
N SER A 4 23.21 30.05 44.04
CA SER A 4 22.26 29.86 42.95
C SER A 4 22.38 28.44 42.39
N ARG A 5 21.31 27.65 42.51
CA ARG A 5 21.10 26.47 41.67
C ARG A 5 20.34 26.89 40.42
N SER A 6 21.06 26.91 39.29
CA SER A 6 20.51 27.10 37.95
C SER A 6 19.80 25.80 37.52
N SER A 7 18.47 25.85 37.48
CA SER A 7 17.62 24.82 36.87
C SER A 7 17.70 24.97 35.37
N ARG A 8 18.25 23.97 34.66
CA ARG A 8 18.11 23.85 33.21
C ARG A 8 16.71 23.33 32.92
N ASP A 9 15.95 24.18 32.25
CA ASP A 9 14.63 23.92 31.70
C ASP A 9 14.82 23.05 30.44
N GLU A 10 14.58 21.75 30.58
CA GLU A 10 14.49 20.82 29.44
C GLU A 10 13.08 20.95 28.87
N GLY A 11 12.96 21.75 27.81
CA GLY A 11 11.76 21.80 26.98
C GLY A 11 11.54 20.45 26.31
N VAL A 12 10.68 19.64 26.91
CA VAL A 12 10.10 18.45 26.27
C VAL A 12 9.13 18.94 25.20
N ASP A 13 9.48 18.71 23.93
CA ASP A 13 8.56 18.81 22.79
C ASP A 13 7.37 17.89 23.06
N GLN A 14 6.23 18.49 23.39
CA GLN A 14 4.96 17.79 23.44
C GLN A 14 4.51 17.52 21.99
N PRO A 15 4.13 16.28 21.65
CA PRO A 15 3.56 15.98 20.35
C PRO A 15 2.26 16.77 20.20
N VAL A 16 2.14 17.47 19.08
CA VAL A 16 0.94 18.17 18.64
C VAL A 16 -0.24 17.19 18.71
N HIS A 17 -1.13 17.40 19.67
CA HIS A 17 -2.37 16.64 19.82
C HIS A 17 -3.20 16.80 18.54
N SER A 18 -3.12 15.80 17.67
CA SER A 18 -4.11 15.57 16.64
C SER A 18 -5.44 15.28 17.32
N GLN A 19 -6.47 16.05 16.98
CA GLN A 19 -7.81 15.87 17.51
C GLN A 19 -8.31 14.46 17.15
N ASP A 20 -8.42 13.60 18.15
CA ASP A 20 -8.97 12.26 18.02
C ASP A 20 -10.46 12.39 17.71
N THR A 21 -10.85 12.14 16.46
CA THR A 21 -12.24 12.26 15.99
C THR A 21 -13.13 11.13 16.51
N GLY A 22 -12.60 10.21 17.34
CA GLY A 22 -13.34 9.06 17.90
C GLY A 22 -13.81 8.06 16.84
N GLN A 23 -13.39 8.23 15.58
CA GLN A 23 -13.79 7.39 14.46
C GLN A 23 -12.81 6.21 14.34
N PRO A 24 -13.30 4.96 14.28
CA PRO A 24 -12.42 3.81 14.12
C PRO A 24 -11.63 3.92 12.82
N THR A 25 -10.34 3.59 12.88
CA THR A 25 -9.40 3.67 11.75
C THR A 25 -8.84 2.30 11.45
N LEU A 26 -8.80 1.93 10.16
CA LEU A 26 -8.27 0.66 9.68
C LEU A 26 -7.31 0.91 8.51
N THR A 27 -6.20 0.16 8.44
CA THR A 27 -5.23 0.23 7.34
C THR A 27 -5.52 -0.85 6.30
N VAL A 28 -5.07 -0.63 5.06
CA VAL A 28 -5.09 -1.69 4.01
C VAL A 28 -4.34 -2.94 4.48
N ASP A 29 -3.19 -2.79 5.13
CA ASP A 29 -2.44 -3.93 5.69
C ASP A 29 -3.27 -4.68 6.75
N GLY A 30 -4.06 -3.96 7.55
CA GLY A 30 -4.99 -4.54 8.51
C GLY A 30 -6.13 -5.31 7.81
N LEU A 31 -6.70 -4.76 6.75
CA LEU A 31 -7.68 -5.46 5.91
C LEU A 31 -7.10 -6.72 5.29
N ALA A 32 -5.88 -6.65 4.75
CA ALA A 32 -5.16 -7.77 4.18
C ALA A 32 -4.97 -8.88 5.24
N ALA A 33 -4.46 -8.52 6.42
CA ALA A 33 -4.28 -9.46 7.52
C ALA A 33 -5.60 -10.09 7.96
N TYR A 34 -6.70 -9.33 7.94
CA TYR A 34 -8.03 -9.85 8.31
C TYR A 34 -8.57 -10.84 7.27
N LEU A 35 -8.43 -10.54 5.98
CA LEU A 35 -8.82 -11.44 4.88
C LEU A 35 -8.01 -12.75 4.89
N GLU A 36 -6.71 -12.68 5.16
CA GLU A 36 -5.87 -13.88 5.29
C GLU A 36 -6.27 -14.74 6.49
N CYS A 37 -6.53 -14.09 7.64
CA CYS A 37 -7.00 -14.73 8.85
C CYS A 37 -7.44 -13.68 9.90
N PRO A 38 -8.71 -13.66 10.35
CA PRO A 38 -9.17 -12.73 11.38
C PRO A 38 -8.37 -12.81 12.70
N ARG A 39 -7.84 -13.98 13.05
CA ARG A 39 -6.94 -14.14 14.21
C ARG A 39 -5.58 -13.49 14.01
N LYS A 40 -5.00 -13.59 12.80
CA LYS A 40 -3.75 -12.90 12.46
C LYS A 40 -3.92 -11.40 12.63
N PHE A 41 -5.04 -10.86 12.14
CA PHE A 41 -5.40 -9.46 12.37
C PHE A 41 -5.47 -9.11 13.85
N GLN A 42 -6.24 -9.87 14.64
CA GLN A 42 -6.36 -9.65 16.09
C GLN A 42 -4.99 -9.60 16.78
N PHE A 43 -4.09 -10.54 16.47
CA PHE A 43 -2.78 -10.58 17.10
C PHE A 43 -1.87 -9.42 16.66
N ALA A 44 -1.80 -9.15 15.36
CA ALA A 44 -0.87 -8.16 14.81
C ALA A 44 -1.32 -6.70 15.03
N HIS A 45 -2.62 -6.43 14.92
CA HIS A 45 -3.16 -5.06 14.86
C HIS A 45 -3.84 -4.62 16.15
N GLU A 46 -4.59 -5.49 16.85
CA GLU A 46 -5.20 -5.11 18.14
C GLU A 46 -4.25 -5.34 19.30
N ARG A 47 -3.64 -6.52 19.37
CA ARG A 47 -2.76 -6.91 20.48
C ARG A 47 -1.32 -6.48 20.30
N SER A 48 -1.00 -5.86 19.16
CA SER A 48 0.34 -5.35 18.82
C SER A 48 1.45 -6.39 18.97
N LEU A 49 1.15 -7.68 18.75
CA LEU A 49 2.14 -8.76 18.77
C LEU A 49 2.89 -8.80 17.44
N ARG A 50 3.51 -7.70 17.02
CA ARG A 50 4.17 -7.64 15.72
C ARG A 50 5.40 -8.54 15.71
N THR A 51 5.43 -9.50 14.79
CA THR A 51 6.66 -10.19 14.43
C THR A 51 7.37 -9.31 13.39
N PRO A 52 8.61 -8.88 13.62
CA PRO A 52 9.35 -8.14 12.61
C PRO A 52 9.48 -9.03 11.35
N PRO A 53 9.20 -8.49 10.15
CA PRO A 53 9.41 -9.25 8.93
C PRO A 53 10.90 -9.58 8.80
N ASP A 54 11.25 -10.85 8.62
CA ASP A 54 12.62 -11.29 8.33
C ASP A 54 12.90 -11.24 6.82
N ASP A 55 12.48 -10.15 6.17
CA ASP A 55 12.57 -10.02 4.71
C ASP A 55 13.52 -8.89 4.29
N THR A 56 14.78 -9.27 4.05
CA THR A 56 15.80 -8.39 3.48
C THR A 56 15.38 -7.69 2.17
N ALA A 57 14.43 -8.24 1.41
CA ALA A 57 13.91 -7.57 0.22
C ALA A 57 13.05 -6.34 0.58
N VAL A 58 12.31 -6.39 1.70
CA VAL A 58 11.54 -5.25 2.22
C VAL A 58 12.48 -4.13 2.65
N ASP A 59 13.54 -4.45 3.39
CA ASP A 59 14.54 -3.45 3.80
C ASP A 59 15.18 -2.76 2.59
N ARG A 60 15.58 -3.52 1.57
CA ARG A 60 16.20 -2.97 0.36
C ARG A 60 15.21 -2.13 -0.45
N LEU A 61 13.94 -2.54 -0.53
CA LEU A 61 12.89 -1.74 -1.15
C LEU A 61 12.76 -0.39 -0.44
N GLU A 62 12.76 -0.37 0.89
CA GLU A 62 12.66 0.87 1.66
C GLU A 62 13.79 1.84 1.30
N LEU A 63 15.03 1.35 1.17
CA LEU A 63 16.17 2.19 0.73
C LEU A 63 15.93 2.80 -0.66
N LEU A 64 15.38 2.03 -1.61
CA LEU A 64 15.03 2.52 -2.94
C LEU A 64 13.90 3.56 -2.89
N ARG A 65 12.83 3.28 -2.13
CA ARG A 65 11.69 4.17 -1.97
C ARG A 65 12.13 5.52 -1.42
N ILE A 66 12.94 5.52 -0.36
CA ILE A 66 13.50 6.74 0.23
C ILE A 66 14.38 7.47 -0.79
N ALA A 67 15.28 6.77 -1.48
CA ALA A 67 16.18 7.38 -2.46
C ALA A 67 15.43 8.05 -3.62
N ILE A 68 14.40 7.38 -4.17
CA ILE A 68 13.57 7.90 -5.26
C ILE A 68 12.74 9.09 -4.76
N CYS A 69 12.03 8.96 -3.65
CA CYS A 69 11.20 10.03 -3.11
C CYS A 69 12.02 11.28 -2.73
N ASP A 70 13.19 11.10 -2.12
CA ASP A 70 14.09 12.22 -1.79
C ASP A 70 14.66 12.89 -3.04
N GLY A 71 14.94 12.11 -4.10
CA GLY A 71 15.35 12.64 -5.40
C GLY A 71 14.27 13.49 -6.05
N LEU A 72 13.04 12.97 -6.12
CA LEU A 72 11.87 13.70 -6.65
C LEU A 72 11.59 14.96 -5.84
N ARG A 73 11.61 14.87 -4.51
CA ARG A 73 11.38 16.01 -3.61
C ARG A 73 12.44 17.09 -3.81
N TRP A 74 13.70 16.71 -3.92
CA TRP A 74 14.79 17.65 -4.18
C TRP A 74 14.59 18.37 -5.51
N ALA A 75 14.30 17.64 -6.59
CA ALA A 75 14.13 18.22 -7.92
C ALA A 75 12.87 19.11 -8.01
N ALA A 76 11.77 18.73 -7.37
CA ALA A 76 10.52 19.50 -7.37
C ALA A 76 10.59 20.81 -6.55
N THR A 77 11.59 20.97 -5.68
CA THR A 77 11.69 22.12 -4.75
C THR A 77 12.89 23.03 -5.03
N THR A 78 13.81 22.63 -5.90
CA THR A 78 15.05 23.35 -6.15
C THR A 78 14.98 24.08 -7.50
N ASP A 79 15.09 25.40 -7.49
CA ASP A 79 15.08 26.24 -8.71
C ASP A 79 16.26 25.93 -9.67
N ASP A 80 17.36 25.38 -9.14
CA ASP A 80 18.55 24.98 -9.90
C ASP A 80 18.45 23.58 -10.54
N ALA A 81 17.37 22.82 -10.24
CA ALA A 81 17.14 21.54 -10.88
C ALA A 81 16.56 21.80 -12.28
N ALA A 82 17.21 21.31 -13.32
CA ALA A 82 16.59 21.25 -14.63
C ALA A 82 15.58 20.09 -14.58
N PRO A 83 14.26 20.34 -14.62
CA PRO A 83 13.25 19.28 -14.51
C PRO A 83 13.40 18.22 -15.61
N ASP A 84 14.06 18.58 -16.72
CA ASP A 84 14.26 17.75 -17.90
C ASP A 84 15.67 17.12 -17.97
N ASP A 85 16.46 17.15 -16.88
CA ASP A 85 17.79 16.51 -16.81
C ASP A 85 17.74 15.16 -16.07
N PRO A 86 17.53 14.04 -16.79
CA PRO A 86 17.50 12.71 -16.19
C PRO A 86 18.82 12.32 -15.51
N GLU A 87 19.96 12.77 -16.02
CA GLU A 87 21.26 12.45 -15.42
C GLU A 87 21.44 13.14 -14.07
N GLN A 88 20.91 14.35 -13.89
CA GLN A 88 20.93 15.03 -12.59
C GLN A 88 20.03 14.32 -11.58
N LEU A 89 18.82 13.90 -11.99
CA LEU A 89 17.88 13.17 -11.14
C LEU A 89 18.44 11.81 -10.70
N ILE A 90 18.97 11.03 -11.65
CA ILE A 90 19.63 9.74 -11.38
C ILE A 90 20.76 9.92 -10.38
N ARG A 91 21.67 10.87 -10.63
CA ARG A 91 22.81 11.13 -9.72
C ARG A 91 22.33 11.45 -8.31
N ARG A 92 21.28 12.28 -8.18
CA ARG A 92 20.74 12.65 -6.87
C ARG A 92 20.18 11.43 -6.11
N MET A 93 19.38 10.62 -6.78
CA MET A 93 18.80 9.40 -6.20
C MET A 93 19.91 8.38 -5.83
N GLN A 94 20.89 8.17 -6.71
CA GLN A 94 22.00 7.25 -6.45
C GLN A 94 22.92 7.72 -5.30
N ASP A 95 23.19 9.02 -5.19
CA ASP A 95 23.94 9.58 -4.06
C ASP A 95 23.20 9.36 -2.74
N ARG A 96 21.88 9.58 -2.73
CA ARG A 96 21.04 9.30 -1.56
C ARG A 96 21.05 7.82 -1.20
N LEU A 97 20.86 6.94 -2.19
CA LEU A 97 20.97 5.49 -2.01
C LEU A 97 22.33 5.10 -1.43
N ARG A 98 23.42 5.69 -1.90
CA ARG A 98 24.77 5.40 -1.38
C ARG A 98 24.88 5.72 0.10
N THR A 99 24.40 6.89 0.53
CA THR A 99 24.39 7.26 1.96
C THR A 99 23.56 6.28 2.79
N LEU A 100 22.38 5.90 2.32
CA LEU A 100 21.52 4.92 3.02
C LEU A 100 22.18 3.54 3.09
N TRP A 101 22.79 3.09 1.99
CA TRP A 101 23.48 1.81 1.88
C TRP A 101 24.72 1.68 2.77
N GLU A 102 25.40 2.79 3.05
CA GLU A 102 26.54 2.83 3.98
C GLU A 102 26.10 2.57 5.43
N GLY A 103 24.91 3.04 5.81
CA GLY A 103 24.30 2.76 7.12
C GLY A 103 23.53 1.43 7.21
N HIS A 104 23.22 0.80 6.07
CA HIS A 104 22.43 -0.44 6.03
C HIS A 104 23.18 -1.65 6.57
N SER A 105 22.63 -2.28 7.60
CA SER A 105 23.25 -3.39 8.33
C SER A 105 22.67 -4.75 7.96
N GLU A 106 22.77 -5.11 6.68
CA GLU A 106 22.40 -6.45 6.21
C GLU A 106 23.61 -7.42 6.19
N ARG A 107 23.35 -8.70 6.51
CA ARG A 107 24.36 -9.77 6.44
C ARG A 107 24.48 -10.29 5.02
N PHE A 108 25.54 -9.90 4.32
CA PHE A 108 25.90 -10.47 3.01
C PHE A 108 26.91 -11.61 3.18
N HIS A 109 26.84 -12.63 2.31
CA HIS A 109 27.82 -13.71 2.28
C HIS A 109 29.21 -13.24 1.82
N SER A 110 29.27 -12.13 1.07
CA SER A 110 30.55 -11.56 0.63
C SER A 110 30.44 -10.06 0.29
N ALA A 111 31.59 -9.37 0.30
CA ALA A 111 31.68 -8.00 -0.20
C ALA A 111 31.34 -7.87 -1.70
N VAL A 112 31.56 -8.94 -2.48
CA VAL A 112 31.18 -9.00 -3.90
C VAL A 112 29.66 -9.00 -4.04
N GLN A 113 28.96 -9.82 -3.25
CA GLN A 113 27.50 -9.84 -3.20
C GLN A 113 26.96 -8.47 -2.79
N ARG A 114 27.48 -7.87 -1.72
CA ARG A 114 27.07 -6.52 -1.29
C ARG A 114 27.22 -5.48 -2.41
N ARG A 115 28.35 -5.48 -3.13
CA ARG A 115 28.55 -4.58 -4.28
C ARG A 115 27.61 -4.88 -5.44
N HIS A 116 27.29 -6.16 -5.67
CA HIS A 116 26.36 -6.56 -6.72
C HIS A 116 24.95 -6.06 -6.42
N GLU A 117 24.43 -6.30 -5.21
CA GLU A 117 23.10 -5.84 -4.80
C GLU A 117 22.97 -4.31 -4.87
N ARG A 118 24.00 -3.56 -4.45
CA ARG A 118 24.01 -2.10 -4.62
C ARG A 118 23.93 -1.68 -6.08
N ARG A 119 24.71 -2.31 -6.96
CA ARG A 119 24.68 -2.02 -8.40
C ARG A 119 23.34 -2.36 -9.05
N VAL A 120 22.66 -3.40 -8.58
CA VAL A 120 21.29 -3.70 -9.00
C VAL A 120 20.36 -2.55 -8.64
N MET A 121 20.42 -2.04 -7.40
CA MET A 121 19.60 -0.91 -6.96
C MET A 121 19.92 0.39 -7.70
N GLU A 122 21.20 0.65 -8.00
CA GLU A 122 21.64 1.78 -8.82
C GLU A 122 21.05 1.69 -10.25
N ALA A 123 21.06 0.50 -10.86
CA ALA A 123 20.45 0.24 -12.17
C ALA A 123 18.90 0.31 -12.14
N THR A 124 18.27 -0.09 -11.02
CA THR A 124 16.82 0.09 -10.82
C THR A 124 16.43 1.57 -10.81
N ILE A 125 17.24 2.44 -10.20
CA ILE A 125 17.01 3.89 -10.23
C ILE A 125 17.11 4.42 -11.66
N GLU A 126 18.13 4.01 -12.42
CA GLU A 126 18.28 4.38 -13.83
C GLU A 126 17.05 3.97 -14.64
N ALA A 127 16.64 2.70 -14.54
CA ALA A 127 15.45 2.19 -15.23
C ALA A 127 14.17 2.93 -14.82
N TYR A 128 14.03 3.30 -13.55
CA TYR A 128 12.87 4.06 -13.07
C TYR A 128 12.81 5.45 -13.72
N VAL A 129 13.94 6.18 -13.72
CA VAL A 129 14.01 7.51 -14.32
C VAL A 129 13.77 7.45 -15.83
N ASP A 130 14.39 6.49 -16.51
CA ASP A 130 14.25 6.30 -17.95
C ASP A 130 12.81 5.96 -18.37
N HIS A 131 12.08 5.18 -17.56
CA HIS A 131 10.73 4.73 -17.91
C HIS A 131 9.62 5.71 -17.53
N CYS A 132 9.71 6.34 -16.35
CA CYS A 132 8.61 7.16 -15.82
C CYS A 132 9.02 8.31 -14.89
N GLY A 133 10.27 8.37 -14.44
CA GLY A 133 10.67 9.33 -13.39
C GLY A 133 10.59 10.80 -13.81
N ILE A 134 10.86 11.12 -15.08
CA ILE A 134 10.75 12.49 -15.60
C ILE A 134 9.29 12.93 -15.69
N ASP A 135 8.44 12.15 -16.35
CA ASP A 135 6.99 12.44 -16.45
C ASP A 135 6.36 12.58 -15.06
N HIS A 136 6.74 11.71 -14.11
CA HIS A 136 6.28 11.81 -12.73
C HIS A 136 6.75 13.09 -12.04
N LEU A 137 8.00 13.50 -12.24
CA LEU A 137 8.56 14.75 -11.69
C LEU A 137 7.86 15.99 -12.26
N GLU A 138 7.63 16.03 -13.57
CA GLU A 138 6.89 17.10 -14.24
C GLU A 138 5.48 17.23 -13.64
N GLY A 139 4.77 16.11 -13.50
CA GLY A 139 3.44 16.08 -12.92
C GLY A 139 3.40 16.51 -11.44
N ILE A 140 4.40 16.11 -10.64
CA ILE A 140 4.56 16.55 -9.24
C ILE A 140 4.77 18.05 -9.18
N THR A 141 5.65 18.59 -10.02
CA THR A 141 5.97 20.02 -10.09
C THR A 141 4.72 20.81 -10.48
N SER A 142 4.02 20.35 -11.52
CA SER A 142 2.75 20.92 -11.95
C SER A 142 1.70 20.93 -10.84
N LEU A 143 1.54 19.82 -10.12
CA LEU A 143 0.61 19.71 -8.99
C LEU A 143 0.98 20.65 -7.82
N SER A 144 2.28 20.78 -7.54
CA SER A 144 2.80 21.65 -6.48
C SER A 144 2.55 23.12 -6.78
N THR A 145 2.61 23.54 -8.05
CA THR A 145 2.29 24.94 -8.45
C THR A 145 0.79 25.25 -8.38
N GLN A 146 -0.06 24.25 -8.54
CA GLN A 146 -1.53 24.41 -8.58
C GLN A 146 -2.18 24.32 -7.20
N SER A 147 -1.47 23.85 -6.18
CA SER A 147 -2.04 23.56 -4.86
C SER A 147 -1.36 24.35 -3.74
N THR A 148 -2.16 24.80 -2.78
CA THR A 148 -1.67 25.52 -1.59
C THR A 148 -1.21 24.51 -0.54
N ALA A 149 0.06 24.12 -0.63
CA ALA A 149 0.86 23.47 0.42
C ALA A 149 0.24 22.21 1.08
N ARG A 150 0.46 21.06 0.44
CA ARG A 150 0.53 19.76 1.11
C ARG A 150 1.76 19.01 0.61
N GLU A 151 2.34 18.16 1.47
CA GLU A 151 3.37 17.23 1.03
C GLU A 151 2.76 16.21 0.05
N LEU A 152 3.28 16.16 -1.16
CA LEU A 152 2.83 15.29 -2.25
C LEU A 152 3.75 14.08 -2.47
N ILE A 153 4.84 14.00 -1.70
CA ILE A 153 5.89 13.01 -1.86
C ILE A 153 6.15 12.37 -0.50
N GLY A 154 6.19 11.05 -0.47
CA GLY A 154 6.36 10.20 0.70
C GLY A 154 7.83 9.91 1.05
N PRO A 155 8.17 8.70 1.51
CA PRO A 155 7.69 7.44 0.92
C PRO A 155 6.41 6.87 1.52
N THR A 156 5.88 7.42 2.60
CA THR A 156 4.67 6.92 3.28
C THR A 156 3.55 7.96 3.26
N LEU A 157 3.23 8.48 2.07
CA LEU A 157 2.20 9.52 1.94
C LEU A 157 0.82 8.90 2.22
N PRO A 158 0.13 9.29 3.31
CA PRO A 158 -1.12 8.66 3.68
C PRO A 158 -2.26 9.23 2.83
N VAL A 159 -3.04 8.33 2.25
CA VAL A 159 -4.34 8.62 1.63
C VAL A 159 -5.43 7.93 2.43
N ALA A 160 -6.58 8.59 2.56
CA ALA A 160 -7.65 8.10 3.40
C ALA A 160 -9.02 8.32 2.77
N THR A 161 -9.88 7.32 2.92
CA THR A 161 -11.30 7.39 2.55
C THR A 161 -12.16 7.09 3.77
N THR A 162 -13.37 7.64 3.78
CA THR A 162 -14.37 7.34 4.81
C THR A 162 -15.43 6.43 4.22
N VAL A 163 -15.69 5.32 4.89
CA VAL A 163 -16.73 4.37 4.49
C VAL A 163 -17.82 4.30 5.55
N GLN A 164 -19.03 3.97 5.12
CA GLN A 164 -20.13 3.66 6.02
C GLN A 164 -19.98 2.22 6.51
N ILE A 165 -20.08 2.01 7.81
CA ILE A 165 -20.07 0.68 8.42
C ILE A 165 -21.40 0.47 9.15
N GLY A 166 -22.03 -0.67 8.91
CA GLY A 166 -23.32 -1.00 9.49
C GLY A 166 -23.81 -2.36 9.01
N HIS A 167 -24.57 -3.02 9.87
CA HIS A 167 -25.18 -4.30 9.55
C HIS A 167 -26.26 -4.12 8.47
N ASN A 168 -25.94 -4.52 7.24
CA ASN A 168 -26.97 -4.90 6.27
C ASN A 168 -27.55 -6.26 6.72
N VAL A 169 -28.32 -6.28 7.81
CA VAL A 169 -29.22 -7.41 8.07
C VAL A 169 -30.37 -7.27 7.08
N PRO A 170 -30.52 -8.19 6.12
CA PRO A 170 -31.75 -8.28 5.36
C PRO A 170 -32.81 -8.83 6.32
N ASP A 171 -33.95 -8.14 6.35
CA ASP A 171 -35.22 -8.53 6.96
C ASP A 171 -35.54 -8.05 8.39
N GLU A 172 -36.61 -7.26 8.36
CA GLU A 172 -37.69 -7.06 9.34
C GLU A 172 -37.53 -6.04 10.48
N GLU A 173 -38.38 -5.01 10.35
CA GLU A 173 -38.84 -4.04 11.35
C GLU A 173 -37.94 -2.82 11.65
N GLN A 174 -38.14 -1.82 10.79
CA GLN A 174 -37.97 -0.39 11.07
C GLN A 174 -38.50 -0.02 12.47
N SER A 175 -37.62 0.49 13.34
CA SER A 175 -37.86 1.68 14.20
C SER A 175 -36.71 1.92 15.20
N ALA A 176 -35.56 2.35 14.72
CA ALA A 176 -34.61 3.15 15.51
C ALA A 176 -33.76 4.00 14.56
N PRO A 177 -33.36 5.23 14.95
CA PRO A 177 -32.57 6.09 14.08
C PRO A 177 -31.20 5.47 13.83
N ASP A 178 -31.02 5.03 12.57
CA ASP A 178 -29.80 4.82 11.79
C ASP A 178 -28.51 5.29 12.49
N HIS A 179 -27.96 4.49 13.40
CA HIS A 179 -26.57 4.64 13.86
C HIS A 179 -25.65 4.04 12.79
N ARG A 180 -25.65 4.64 11.59
CA ARG A 180 -24.62 4.35 10.59
C ARG A 180 -23.31 4.90 11.13
N SER A 181 -22.52 4.01 11.69
CA SER A 181 -21.16 4.33 12.09
C SER A 181 -20.33 4.55 10.83
N THR A 182 -19.31 5.39 10.92
CA THR A 182 -18.36 5.57 9.82
C THR A 182 -17.00 5.07 10.24
N ALA A 183 -16.24 4.54 9.31
CA ALA A 183 -14.87 4.09 9.52
C ALA A 183 -13.93 4.82 8.57
N ARG A 184 -12.74 5.15 9.07
CA ARG A 184 -11.69 5.74 8.26
C ARG A 184 -10.77 4.63 7.78
N LEU A 185 -10.71 4.43 6.48
CA LEU A 185 -9.78 3.49 5.85
C LEU A 185 -8.57 4.26 5.33
N THR A 186 -7.38 3.73 5.58
CA THR A 186 -6.10 4.38 5.25
C THR A 186 -5.23 3.46 4.41
N ALA A 187 -4.57 4.05 3.42
CA ALA A 187 -3.56 3.42 2.59
C ALA A 187 -2.36 4.35 2.45
N GLU A 188 -1.23 3.80 2.01
CA GLU A 188 -0.03 4.55 1.73
C GLU A 188 0.31 4.48 0.25
N ILE A 189 0.66 5.62 -0.31
CA ILE A 189 1.30 5.75 -1.62
C ILE A 189 2.67 6.40 -1.42
N ASP A 190 3.57 6.25 -2.39
CA ASP A 190 4.90 6.86 -2.31
C ASP A 190 4.87 8.32 -2.74
N TYR A 191 4.03 8.70 -3.69
CA TYR A 191 3.82 10.10 -4.08
C TYR A 191 2.56 10.25 -4.93
N ALA A 192 2.08 11.49 -5.06
CA ALA A 192 1.01 11.86 -5.97
C ALA A 192 1.55 12.77 -7.08
N THR A 193 1.18 12.48 -8.32
CA THR A 193 1.54 13.25 -9.51
C THR A 193 0.29 13.56 -10.35
N VAL A 194 0.46 14.33 -11.43
CA VAL A 194 -0.62 14.63 -12.39
C VAL A 194 -0.20 14.19 -13.78
N ASP A 195 -1.11 13.48 -14.45
CA ASP A 195 -1.03 13.17 -15.88
C ASP A 195 -2.25 13.80 -16.57
N GLY A 196 -2.02 14.95 -17.22
CA GLY A 196 -3.06 15.77 -17.82
C GLY A 196 -4.14 16.21 -16.81
N SER A 197 -5.37 15.72 -16.99
CA SER A 197 -6.51 16.00 -16.10
C SER A 197 -6.68 14.97 -14.98
N THR A 198 -5.69 14.15 -14.72
CA THR A 198 -5.80 13.00 -13.82
C THR A 198 -4.80 13.10 -12.68
N ILE A 199 -5.26 12.96 -11.44
CA ILE A 199 -4.37 12.77 -10.29
C ILE A 199 -3.97 11.31 -10.23
N VAL A 200 -2.67 11.04 -10.12
CA VAL A 200 -2.11 9.69 -10.10
C VAL A 200 -1.44 9.46 -8.75
N GLY A 201 -1.92 8.50 -7.98
CA GLY A 201 -1.17 7.97 -6.84
C GLY A 201 -0.21 6.90 -7.33
N VAL A 202 1.05 6.98 -6.93
CA VAL A 202 2.06 6.00 -7.30
C VAL A 202 2.56 5.25 -6.07
N LYS A 203 2.60 3.93 -6.13
CA LYS A 203 3.20 3.07 -5.10
C LYS A 203 4.34 2.24 -5.69
N LEU A 204 5.49 2.30 -5.03
CA LEU A 204 6.71 1.59 -5.35
C LEU A 204 6.71 0.28 -4.55
N LEU A 205 6.76 -0.84 -5.25
CA LEU A 205 6.60 -2.18 -4.66
C LEU A 205 7.78 -3.08 -4.99
N PRO A 206 8.01 -4.17 -4.23
CA PRO A 206 9.11 -5.07 -4.54
C PRO A 206 8.79 -5.91 -5.79
N THR A 207 7.56 -6.41 -5.90
CA THR A 207 7.10 -7.27 -6.99
C THR A 207 5.60 -7.08 -7.21
N PRO A 208 5.08 -7.25 -8.44
CA PRO A 208 3.64 -7.23 -8.68
C PRO A 208 2.95 -8.55 -8.28
N ALA A 209 3.64 -9.49 -7.61
CA ALA A 209 3.11 -10.82 -7.29
C ALA A 209 1.76 -10.80 -6.57
N HIS A 210 1.51 -9.80 -5.71
CA HIS A 210 0.25 -9.65 -4.98
C HIS A 210 -0.95 -9.32 -5.88
N LEU A 211 -0.71 -8.85 -7.11
CA LEU A 211 -1.78 -8.50 -8.05
C LEU A 211 -2.46 -9.72 -8.67
N GLY A 212 -1.92 -10.93 -8.50
CA GLY A 212 -2.54 -12.19 -8.95
C GLY A 212 -3.09 -12.09 -10.38
N LEU A 213 -4.39 -12.38 -10.54
CA LEU A 213 -5.10 -12.29 -11.82
C LEU A 213 -5.21 -10.87 -12.39
N LEU A 214 -5.21 -9.82 -11.55
CA LEU A 214 -5.28 -8.42 -12.01
C LEU A 214 -4.09 -8.10 -12.91
N ARG A 215 -2.92 -8.72 -12.67
CA ARG A 215 -1.75 -8.50 -13.53
C ARG A 215 -2.04 -8.84 -15.00
N TYR A 216 -2.73 -9.95 -15.25
CA TYR A 216 -2.88 -10.55 -16.58
C TYR A 216 -4.21 -10.22 -17.27
N ARG A 217 -5.18 -9.66 -16.55
CA ARG A 217 -6.51 -9.34 -17.06
C ARG A 217 -6.69 -7.84 -17.13
N ASN A 218 -7.29 -7.40 -18.24
CA ASN A 218 -7.43 -5.99 -18.56
C ASN A 218 -8.81 -5.45 -18.20
N ARG A 219 -9.69 -6.30 -17.64
CA ARG A 219 -11.10 -5.99 -17.33
C ARG A 219 -11.53 -6.76 -16.09
N TRP A 220 -12.37 -6.10 -15.30
CA TRP A 220 -13.07 -6.68 -14.15
C TRP A 220 -14.07 -7.78 -14.56
N ASP A 221 -14.68 -7.66 -15.74
CA ASP A 221 -15.75 -8.55 -16.20
C ASP A 221 -15.31 -10.03 -16.32
N GLY A 222 -16.22 -10.94 -15.96
CA GLY A 222 -16.01 -12.39 -16.10
C GLY A 222 -15.26 -12.99 -14.91
N ASP A 223 -14.12 -13.63 -15.18
CA ASP A 223 -13.39 -14.46 -14.20
C ASP A 223 -12.91 -13.68 -12.97
N VAL A 224 -12.49 -12.42 -13.10
CA VAL A 224 -12.02 -11.63 -11.94
C VAL A 224 -13.18 -11.33 -10.98
N GLU A 225 -14.33 -10.93 -11.51
CA GLU A 225 -15.54 -10.74 -10.72
C GLU A 225 -16.02 -12.04 -10.07
N GLN A 226 -15.95 -13.16 -10.80
CA GLN A 226 -16.35 -14.46 -10.29
C GLN A 226 -15.44 -14.93 -9.15
N GLU A 227 -14.12 -14.93 -9.33
CA GLU A 227 -13.14 -15.31 -8.29
C GLU A 227 -13.27 -14.44 -7.04
N PHE A 228 -13.51 -13.13 -7.21
CA PHE A 228 -13.76 -12.23 -6.10
C PHE A 228 -15.04 -12.60 -5.32
N ARG A 229 -16.13 -12.92 -6.03
CA ARG A 229 -17.39 -13.35 -5.39
C ARG A 229 -17.20 -14.69 -4.68
N ASP A 230 -16.52 -15.62 -5.33
CA ASP A 230 -16.28 -16.97 -4.85
C ASP A 230 -15.43 -16.99 -3.59
N HIS A 231 -14.46 -16.08 -3.43
CA HIS A 231 -13.70 -15.94 -2.17
C HIS A 231 -14.60 -15.68 -0.94
N PHE A 232 -15.74 -15.01 -1.11
CA PHE A 232 -16.67 -14.73 -0.01
C PHE A 232 -17.81 -15.76 0.10
N ASP A 233 -17.88 -16.74 -0.80
CA ASP A 233 -18.84 -17.82 -0.75
C ASP A 233 -18.30 -18.97 0.10
N SER A 234 -18.98 -19.28 1.20
CA SER A 234 -18.58 -20.38 2.10
C SER A 234 -18.68 -21.76 1.46
N GLU A 235 -19.42 -21.91 0.35
CA GLU A 235 -19.52 -23.16 -0.41
C GLU A 235 -18.43 -23.28 -1.48
N SER A 236 -17.69 -22.20 -1.76
CA SER A 236 -16.61 -22.21 -2.73
C SER A 236 -15.33 -22.80 -2.16
N GLU A 237 -14.53 -23.42 -3.03
CA GLU A 237 -13.17 -23.86 -2.72
C GLU A 237 -12.11 -22.77 -2.99
N THR A 238 -12.52 -21.63 -3.55
CA THR A 238 -11.62 -20.50 -3.86
C THR A 238 -11.24 -19.75 -2.58
N PHE A 239 -9.94 -19.58 -2.37
CA PHE A 239 -9.40 -18.75 -1.30
C PHE A 239 -8.18 -17.96 -1.78
N ASP A 240 -8.41 -16.77 -2.33
CA ASP A 240 -7.36 -15.83 -2.75
C ASP A 240 -7.44 -14.48 -2.00
N PRO A 241 -6.99 -14.42 -0.73
CA PRO A 241 -6.99 -13.17 0.03
C PRO A 241 -6.08 -12.10 -0.59
N GLY A 242 -5.09 -12.48 -1.41
CA GLY A 242 -4.17 -11.56 -2.07
C GLY A 242 -4.86 -10.74 -3.16
N LEU A 243 -5.65 -11.41 -4.01
CA LEU A 243 -6.49 -10.75 -5.02
C LEU A 243 -7.49 -9.79 -4.38
N VAL A 244 -8.21 -10.25 -3.36
CA VAL A 244 -9.24 -9.45 -2.67
C VAL A 244 -8.62 -8.25 -1.95
N SER A 245 -7.50 -8.45 -1.27
CA SER A 245 -6.74 -7.38 -0.61
C SER A 245 -6.29 -6.31 -1.62
N SER A 246 -5.78 -6.72 -2.79
CA SER A 246 -5.39 -5.79 -3.85
C SER A 246 -6.56 -4.94 -4.34
N LEU A 247 -7.75 -5.52 -4.49
CA LEU A 247 -8.95 -4.79 -4.89
C LEU A 247 -9.42 -3.80 -3.81
N PHE A 248 -9.33 -4.20 -2.54
CA PHE A 248 -9.61 -3.31 -1.41
C PHE A 248 -8.61 -2.16 -1.33
N GLU A 249 -7.32 -2.44 -1.54
CA GLU A 249 -6.29 -1.41 -1.64
C GLU A 249 -6.61 -0.40 -2.74
N ILE A 250 -6.94 -0.87 -3.95
CA ILE A 250 -7.29 0.01 -5.07
C ILE A 250 -8.50 0.89 -4.71
N SER A 251 -9.56 0.30 -4.13
CA SER A 251 -10.75 1.07 -3.70
C SER A 251 -10.39 2.15 -2.66
N VAL A 252 -9.59 1.79 -1.65
CA VAL A 252 -9.17 2.73 -0.59
C VAL A 252 -8.27 3.83 -1.16
N VAL A 253 -7.30 3.49 -2.01
CA VAL A 253 -6.39 4.47 -2.61
C VAL A 253 -7.14 5.42 -3.54
N LEU A 254 -7.99 4.91 -4.44
CA LEU A 254 -8.79 5.78 -5.32
C LEU A 254 -9.75 6.67 -4.54
N GLY A 255 -10.39 6.16 -3.48
CA GLY A 255 -11.17 6.98 -2.56
C GLY A 255 -10.32 8.07 -1.88
N GLY A 256 -9.13 7.71 -1.41
CA GLY A 256 -8.21 8.64 -0.78
C GLY A 256 -7.62 9.69 -1.73
N LEU A 257 -7.39 9.35 -2.99
CA LEU A 257 -6.96 10.29 -4.03
C LEU A 257 -8.06 11.30 -4.37
N ARG A 258 -9.34 10.91 -4.32
CA ARG A 258 -10.46 11.87 -4.46
C ARG A 258 -10.48 12.85 -3.30
N THR A 259 -10.34 12.35 -2.07
CA THR A 259 -10.22 13.20 -0.88
C THR A 259 -9.02 14.15 -1.01
N LEU A 260 -7.88 13.66 -1.49
CA LEU A 260 -6.69 14.47 -1.72
C LEU A 260 -6.94 15.54 -2.80
N ARG A 261 -7.52 15.16 -3.95
CA ARG A 261 -7.90 16.09 -5.02
C ARG A 261 -8.79 17.22 -4.49
N ASP A 262 -9.81 16.88 -3.70
CA ASP A 262 -10.73 17.85 -3.12
C ASP A 262 -10.00 18.79 -2.14
N GLN A 263 -9.07 18.25 -1.34
CA GLN A 263 -8.23 19.04 -0.42
C GLN A 263 -7.24 19.97 -1.15
N LEU A 264 -6.78 19.58 -2.33
CA LEU A 264 -5.91 20.41 -3.17
C LEU A 264 -6.70 21.45 -3.98
N ASN A 265 -8.03 21.54 -3.80
CA ASN A 265 -8.94 22.43 -4.53
C ASN A 265 -8.81 22.30 -6.06
N LEU A 266 -8.54 21.09 -6.55
CA LEU A 266 -8.50 20.82 -7.98
C LEU A 266 -9.92 20.62 -8.52
N ASP A 267 -10.11 20.87 -9.82
CA ASP A 267 -11.40 20.66 -10.47
C ASP A 267 -11.94 19.24 -10.20
N SER A 268 -13.19 19.17 -9.75
CA SER A 268 -13.87 17.90 -9.43
C SER A 268 -14.01 16.96 -10.63
N VAL A 269 -13.83 17.48 -11.84
CA VAL A 269 -13.80 16.73 -13.11
C VAL A 269 -12.53 15.88 -13.25
N ARG A 270 -11.47 16.17 -12.48
CA ARG A 270 -10.24 15.39 -12.54
C ARG A 270 -10.48 13.97 -12.06
N THR A 271 -10.11 13.02 -12.90
CA THR A 271 -10.17 11.60 -12.56
C THR A 271 -9.00 11.22 -11.64
N CYS A 272 -9.07 10.05 -11.03
CA CYS A 272 -8.00 9.53 -10.17
C CYS A 272 -7.51 8.20 -10.74
N ARG A 273 -6.19 8.02 -10.80
CA ARG A 273 -5.53 6.77 -11.19
C ARG A 273 -4.63 6.25 -10.08
N TYR A 274 -4.49 4.93 -9.99
CA TYR A 274 -3.56 4.28 -9.10
C TYR A 274 -2.58 3.42 -9.89
N VAL A 275 -1.29 3.77 -9.80
CA VAL A 275 -0.19 3.11 -10.51
C VAL A 275 0.74 2.45 -9.50
N GLN A 276 1.13 1.21 -9.80
CA GLN A 276 2.19 0.51 -9.07
C GLN A 276 3.43 0.35 -9.92
N VAL A 277 4.60 0.59 -9.35
CA VAL A 277 5.90 0.46 -10.01
C VAL A 277 6.73 -0.59 -9.28
N PRO A 278 6.94 -1.78 -9.86
CA PRO A 278 7.74 -2.83 -9.25
C PRO A 278 9.23 -2.54 -9.42
N LEU A 279 9.95 -2.37 -8.31
CA LEU A 279 11.36 -2.00 -8.29
C LEU A 279 12.31 -3.19 -8.14
N LEU A 280 11.84 -4.27 -7.51
CA LEU A 280 12.66 -5.44 -7.22
C LEU A 280 12.26 -6.69 -7.99
N ASP A 281 11.46 -6.56 -9.06
CA ASP A 281 11.08 -7.72 -9.85
C ASP A 281 12.34 -8.39 -10.42
N ARG A 282 12.44 -9.71 -10.18
CA ARG A 282 13.59 -10.52 -10.56
C ARG A 282 13.35 -11.30 -11.83
N GLN A 283 12.12 -11.30 -12.37
CA GLN A 283 11.77 -12.12 -13.53
C GLN A 283 12.55 -11.72 -14.80
N ASP A 284 12.87 -10.43 -14.98
CA ASP A 284 13.50 -9.91 -16.21
C ASP A 284 14.91 -9.32 -16.04
N ARG A 285 15.62 -9.67 -14.95
CA ARG A 285 16.99 -9.18 -14.72
C ARG A 285 17.99 -9.90 -15.62
N THR A 286 18.51 -9.20 -16.62
CA THR A 286 19.61 -9.72 -17.45
C THR A 286 20.96 -9.18 -16.96
N VAL A 287 21.85 -10.10 -16.55
CA VAL A 287 23.23 -9.74 -16.19
C VAL A 287 24.14 -10.05 -17.38
N ASN A 288 24.63 -9.01 -18.06
CA ASN A 288 25.62 -9.19 -19.11
C ASN A 288 27.02 -9.33 -18.50
N ARG A 289 27.42 -10.57 -18.24
CA ARG A 289 28.72 -10.91 -17.61
C ARG A 289 29.94 -10.44 -18.42
N PHE A 290 29.82 -10.16 -19.72
CA PHE A 290 30.93 -9.71 -20.55
C PHE A 290 31.25 -8.22 -20.42
N ARG A 291 30.30 -7.43 -19.92
CA ARG A 291 30.47 -5.98 -19.73
C ARG A 291 30.33 -5.52 -18.27
N ASP A 292 30.13 -6.46 -17.34
CA ASP A 292 29.81 -6.18 -15.93
C ASP A 292 28.64 -5.18 -15.78
N GLN A 293 27.74 -5.17 -16.76
CA GLN A 293 26.60 -4.26 -16.85
C GLN A 293 25.35 -5.01 -16.38
N ILE A 294 24.62 -4.39 -15.46
CA ILE A 294 23.33 -4.85 -14.97
C ILE A 294 22.28 -4.02 -15.70
N SER A 295 21.33 -4.68 -16.35
CA SER A 295 20.16 -4.02 -16.93
C SER A 295 18.93 -4.49 -16.17
N VAL A 296 18.10 -3.52 -15.80
CA VAL A 296 16.81 -3.71 -15.13
C VAL A 296 15.76 -3.12 -16.05
N ASP A 297 14.65 -3.83 -16.24
CA ASP A 297 13.47 -3.32 -16.91
C ASP A 297 12.38 -3.05 -15.87
N ILE A 298 11.65 -1.97 -16.02
CA ILE A 298 10.58 -1.57 -15.11
C ILE A 298 9.35 -1.28 -15.96
N GLU A 299 8.26 -1.98 -15.66
CA GLU A 299 6.96 -1.75 -16.26
C GLU A 299 6.01 -1.20 -15.19
N SER A 300 5.50 0.01 -15.41
CA SER A 300 4.45 0.56 -14.55
C SER A 300 3.11 -0.14 -14.80
N ILE A 301 2.38 -0.41 -13.73
CA ILE A 301 1.11 -1.14 -13.79
C ILE A 301 -0.01 -0.20 -13.35
N ASP A 302 -0.87 0.20 -14.28
CA ASP A 302 -2.08 0.94 -13.96
C ASP A 302 -3.18 -0.01 -13.47
N LEU A 303 -3.58 0.15 -12.20
CA LEU A 303 -4.60 -0.68 -11.58
C LEU A 303 -6.01 -0.11 -11.72
N THR A 304 -6.13 1.14 -12.14
CA THR A 304 -7.40 1.84 -12.26
C THR A 304 -8.29 1.11 -13.24
N ASP A 305 -7.82 0.93 -14.48
CA ASP A 305 -8.58 0.31 -15.56
C ASP A 305 -9.00 -1.13 -15.23
N ARG A 306 -8.18 -1.84 -14.46
CA ARG A 306 -8.43 -3.23 -14.03
C ARG A 306 -9.53 -3.33 -12.96
N TYR A 307 -9.71 -2.28 -12.17
CA TYR A 307 -10.71 -2.19 -11.11
C TYR A 307 -12.05 -1.61 -11.60
N LEU A 308 -12.06 -0.84 -12.69
CA LEU A 308 -13.28 -0.20 -13.20
C LEU A 308 -14.36 -1.21 -13.58
N ASP A 309 -15.53 -1.06 -12.94
CA ASP A 309 -16.77 -1.57 -13.48
C ASP A 309 -17.23 -0.62 -14.59
N HIS A 310 -17.10 -1.07 -15.84
CA HIS A 310 -17.46 -0.26 -17.02
C HIS A 310 -18.94 0.12 -17.06
N HIS A 311 -19.83 -0.67 -16.44
CA HIS A 311 -21.25 -0.32 -16.35
C HIS A 311 -21.47 0.86 -15.41
N THR A 312 -20.90 0.81 -14.21
CA THR A 312 -21.01 1.93 -13.25
C THR A 312 -20.28 3.16 -13.77
N PHE A 313 -19.06 3.01 -14.31
CA PHE A 313 -18.28 4.12 -14.86
C PHE A 313 -19.02 4.83 -15.99
N GLY A 314 -19.68 4.09 -16.90
CA GLY A 314 -20.47 4.68 -17.97
C GLY A 314 -21.66 5.53 -17.49
N LEU A 315 -22.11 5.35 -16.25
CA LEU A 315 -23.23 6.08 -15.66
C LEU A 315 -22.80 7.26 -14.79
N THR A 316 -21.73 7.11 -14.00
CA THR A 316 -21.33 8.11 -13.00
C THR A 316 -20.07 8.87 -13.37
N HIS A 317 -19.29 8.38 -14.34
CA HIS A 317 -17.91 8.79 -14.59
C HIS A 317 -17.00 8.70 -13.35
N GLU A 318 -17.43 7.97 -12.32
CA GLU A 318 -16.62 7.69 -11.15
C GLU A 318 -15.91 6.35 -11.35
N HIS A 319 -14.60 6.33 -11.09
CA HIS A 319 -13.78 5.12 -11.12
C HIS A 319 -14.10 4.18 -9.94
N ARG A 320 -15.32 3.62 -9.90
CA ARG A 320 -15.83 2.85 -8.76
C ARG A 320 -16.33 1.47 -9.18
N ASN A 321 -16.20 0.53 -8.26
CA ASN A 321 -16.75 -0.80 -8.38
C ASN A 321 -17.61 -1.09 -7.14
N ARG A 322 -18.93 -1.06 -7.31
CA ARG A 322 -19.87 -1.21 -6.18
C ARG A 322 -19.73 -2.57 -5.48
N THR A 323 -19.49 -3.63 -6.25
CA THR A 323 -19.28 -4.97 -5.71
C THR A 323 -18.09 -4.99 -4.75
N VAL A 324 -16.98 -4.35 -5.11
CA VAL A 324 -15.81 -4.24 -4.24
C VAL A 324 -16.09 -3.32 -3.05
N ASP A 325 -16.67 -2.14 -3.29
CA ASP A 325 -16.92 -1.13 -2.25
C ASP A 325 -17.88 -1.63 -1.16
N ASP A 326 -18.92 -2.38 -1.54
CA ASP A 326 -19.92 -2.92 -0.60
C ASP A 326 -19.32 -4.07 0.24
N ARG A 327 -18.46 -4.91 -0.36
CA ARG A 327 -17.73 -5.95 0.37
C ARG A 327 -16.66 -5.35 1.28
N LEU A 328 -15.93 -4.32 0.83
CA LEU A 328 -14.98 -3.58 1.64
C LEU A 328 -15.64 -3.01 2.90
N GLN A 329 -16.81 -2.38 2.76
CA GLN A 329 -17.59 -1.86 3.90
C GLN A 329 -17.97 -2.97 4.88
N THR A 330 -18.43 -4.12 4.35
CA THR A 330 -18.81 -5.28 5.17
C THR A 330 -17.61 -5.81 5.97
N ILE A 331 -16.47 -6.03 5.32
CA ILE A 331 -15.26 -6.55 5.97
C ILE A 331 -14.65 -5.55 6.95
N ALA A 332 -14.62 -4.27 6.59
CA ALA A 332 -14.18 -3.21 7.51
C ALA A 332 -15.06 -3.16 8.77
N GLY A 333 -16.38 -3.30 8.61
CA GLY A 333 -17.32 -3.38 9.74
C GLY A 333 -16.99 -4.54 10.66
N ARG A 334 -16.89 -5.77 10.13
CA ARG A 334 -16.55 -6.97 10.92
C ARG A 334 -15.22 -6.85 11.67
N ALA A 335 -14.19 -6.31 11.00
CA ALA A 335 -12.89 -6.11 11.63
C ALA A 335 -12.94 -5.09 12.78
N ILE A 336 -13.77 -4.06 12.67
CA ILE A 336 -13.96 -3.04 13.71
C ILE A 336 -14.84 -3.55 14.85
N ASP A 337 -15.85 -4.35 14.54
CA ASP A 337 -16.78 -4.95 15.51
C ASP A 337 -16.18 -6.16 16.24
N ALA A 338 -14.88 -6.43 16.02
CA ALA A 338 -14.11 -7.49 16.65
C ALA A 338 -14.60 -8.93 16.37
N GLU A 339 -15.15 -9.15 15.17
CA GLU A 339 -15.53 -10.48 14.69
C GLU A 339 -14.29 -11.26 14.23
N TYR A 340 -13.71 -12.08 15.12
CA TYR A 340 -12.47 -12.82 14.86
C TYR A 340 -12.64 -14.32 14.63
N GLU A 341 -13.87 -14.77 14.42
CA GLU A 341 -14.14 -16.16 14.07
C GLU A 341 -13.64 -16.44 12.65
N PRO A 342 -12.69 -17.38 12.46
CA PRO A 342 -12.13 -17.63 11.14
C PRO A 342 -13.10 -18.49 10.32
N VAL A 343 -13.74 -17.88 9.33
CA VAL A 343 -14.62 -18.58 8.39
C VAL A 343 -14.19 -18.21 6.96
N PRO A 344 -13.91 -19.18 6.06
CA PRO A 344 -13.93 -20.64 6.27
C PRO A 344 -12.62 -21.20 6.87
N TRP A 345 -12.70 -21.84 8.04
CA TRP A 345 -11.52 -22.31 8.80
C TRP A 345 -10.63 -23.29 8.03
N GLU A 346 -11.17 -24.27 7.32
CA GLU A 346 -10.33 -25.29 6.66
C GLU A 346 -9.45 -24.71 5.54
N LEU A 347 -9.97 -23.73 4.78
CA LEU A 347 -9.18 -23.04 3.76
C LEU A 347 -8.12 -22.15 4.42
N ILE A 348 -8.50 -21.36 5.43
CA ILE A 348 -7.57 -20.51 6.19
C ILE A 348 -6.44 -21.36 6.80
N ARG A 349 -6.79 -22.50 7.42
CA ARG A 349 -5.81 -23.40 8.04
C ARG A 349 -4.83 -23.95 7.02
N ARG A 350 -5.34 -24.39 5.86
CA ARG A 350 -4.51 -24.99 4.81
C ARG A 350 -3.59 -23.97 4.14
N GLU A 351 -4.10 -22.78 3.84
CA GLU A 351 -3.41 -21.79 3.00
C GLU A 351 -2.64 -20.73 3.81
N SER A 352 -3.09 -20.39 5.03
CA SER A 352 -2.53 -19.27 5.82
C SER A 352 -1.78 -19.70 7.09
N CYS A 353 -2.02 -20.90 7.63
CA CYS A 353 -1.47 -21.26 8.95
C CYS A 353 -0.09 -21.93 8.94
N SER A 354 0.38 -22.51 7.83
CA SER A 354 1.64 -23.28 7.77
C SER A 354 2.86 -22.48 8.25
N ASP A 355 2.91 -21.21 7.89
CA ASP A 355 4.02 -20.29 8.18
C ASP A 355 3.57 -19.12 9.07
N CYS A 356 2.42 -19.27 9.73
CA CYS A 356 1.88 -18.22 10.58
C CYS A 356 2.73 -18.06 11.85
N PRO A 357 3.29 -16.87 12.13
CA PRO A 357 4.11 -16.65 13.33
C PRO A 357 3.29 -16.73 14.64
N TYR A 358 1.95 -16.72 14.53
CA TYR A 358 1.02 -16.80 15.65
C TYR A 358 0.46 -18.20 15.90
N SER A 359 0.82 -19.19 15.08
CA SER A 359 0.33 -20.58 15.19
C SER A 359 0.50 -21.15 16.60
N VAL A 360 1.60 -20.82 17.28
CA VAL A 360 1.94 -21.27 18.65
C VAL A 360 0.99 -20.77 19.74
N CYS A 361 0.23 -19.70 19.51
CA CYS A 361 -0.72 -19.14 20.48
C CYS A 361 -2.15 -19.03 19.94
N CYS A 362 -2.40 -19.50 18.72
CA CYS A 362 -3.71 -19.50 18.10
C CYS A 362 -4.52 -20.71 18.60
N SER A 363 -5.61 -20.47 19.34
CA SER A 363 -6.47 -21.53 19.87
C SER A 363 -7.07 -22.38 18.76
N ASP A 364 -7.52 -21.78 17.66
CA ASP A 364 -8.16 -22.49 16.55
C ASP A 364 -7.17 -23.46 15.87
N TYR A 365 -5.91 -23.01 15.69
CA TYR A 365 -4.84 -23.86 15.15
C TYR A 365 -4.49 -25.01 16.10
N ILE A 366 -4.27 -24.70 17.38
CA ILE A 366 -3.92 -25.71 18.39
C ILE A 366 -5.03 -26.75 18.51
N GLU A 367 -6.29 -26.33 18.55
CA GLU A 367 -7.45 -27.23 18.61
C GLU A 367 -7.47 -28.19 17.43
N GLY A 368 -7.19 -27.71 16.21
CA GLY A 368 -7.06 -28.56 15.02
C GLY A 368 -5.95 -29.61 15.14
N GLU A 369 -4.79 -29.25 15.70
CA GLU A 369 -3.64 -30.17 15.86
C GLU A 369 -3.82 -31.18 17.00
N VAL A 370 -4.51 -30.81 18.09
CA VAL A 370 -4.72 -31.69 19.25
C VAL A 370 -6.00 -32.52 19.16
N ARG A 371 -6.84 -32.28 18.15
CA ARG A 371 -8.04 -33.06 17.92
C ARG A 371 -7.64 -34.47 17.49
N PHE A 372 -7.71 -35.40 18.43
CA PHE A 372 -7.59 -36.81 18.10
C PHE A 372 -8.78 -37.20 17.23
N ASP A 373 -8.53 -37.51 15.96
CA ASP A 373 -9.47 -38.24 15.12
C ASP A 373 -9.72 -39.59 15.79
N GLY A 374 -10.75 -39.65 16.63
CA GLY A 374 -11.24 -40.89 17.21
C GLY A 374 -11.79 -41.76 16.09
N LYS A 375 -10.92 -42.54 15.46
CA LYS A 375 -11.26 -43.71 14.63
C LYS A 375 -11.15 -44.99 15.44
#